data_AF-A0AA43ZVW5-F1
#
_entry.id   AF-A0AA43ZVW5-F1
#
_cell.length_a   1.000
_cell.length_b   1.000
_cell.length_c   1.000
_cell.angle_alpha   90.00
_cell.angle_beta   90.00
_cell.angle_gamma   90.00
#
_symmetry.space_group_name_H-M   'P 1'
#
loop_
_entity.id
_entity.type
_entity.pdbx_description
1 polymer ?
#
loop_
_entity_poly.entity_id
_entity_poly.type
_entity_poly.pdbx_seq_one_letter_code
_entity_poly.pdbx_strand_id
1 'polypeptide(L)'
;MSEIDTAQSFTRSELEVVPEGEYLSNDRRDILESIRDMKQAKIRAFQNAASAGSVADDVCLGITGTLMTDVAICDALISADFGNEASVSCALNLVRSIITGSPEPGSQEEYTKSLTDNEASMELYYSKVIEAVQARMRS
;
A
#
# COMPACT_ATOMS: atom_id res chain seq x y z
N MET A 1 -12.34 -13.76 -25.03
CA MET A 1 -11.56 -14.12 -23.84
C MET A 1 -11.19 -12.81 -23.17
N SER A 2 -11.85 -12.49 -22.06
CA SER A 2 -11.63 -11.26 -21.31
C SER A 2 -10.68 -11.60 -20.18
N GLU A 3 -9.44 -11.14 -20.26
CA GLU A 3 -8.46 -11.17 -19.17
C GLU A 3 -8.87 -10.08 -18.17
N ILE A 4 -9.75 -10.40 -17.22
CA ILE A 4 -10.10 -9.50 -16.12
C ILE A 4 -10.19 -10.32 -14.82
N ASP A 5 -9.54 -9.78 -13.80
CA ASP A 5 -9.55 -10.16 -12.37
C ASP A 5 -8.77 -11.41 -11.94
N THR A 6 -7.45 -11.26 -11.91
CA THR A 6 -6.59 -11.94 -10.91
C THR A 6 -6.29 -11.06 -9.69
N ALA A 7 -7.08 -10.01 -9.44
CA ALA A 7 -7.07 -9.36 -8.13
C ALA A 7 -7.75 -10.31 -7.14
N GLN A 8 -6.96 -10.92 -6.26
CA GLN A 8 -7.48 -11.73 -5.15
C GLN A 8 -8.54 -10.89 -4.41
N SER A 9 -9.80 -11.34 -4.44
CA SER A 9 -10.91 -10.64 -3.80
C SER A 9 -10.78 -10.82 -2.28
N PHE A 10 -10.20 -9.85 -1.60
CA PHE A 10 -10.10 -9.88 -0.13
C PHE A 10 -11.46 -9.53 0.45
N THR A 11 -12.16 -10.53 0.99
CA THR A 11 -13.37 -10.25 1.75
C THR A 11 -12.97 -9.67 3.11
N ARG A 12 -13.75 -8.72 3.63
CA ARG A 12 -13.54 -8.13 4.97
C ARG A 12 -13.36 -9.18 6.07
N SER A 13 -13.98 -10.35 5.91
CA SER A 13 -13.87 -11.50 6.81
C SER A 13 -12.49 -12.16 6.82
N GLU A 14 -11.71 -12.10 5.73
CA GLU A 14 -10.33 -12.62 5.69
C GLU A 14 -9.34 -11.69 6.41
N LEU A 15 -9.70 -10.41 6.57
CA LEU A 15 -8.91 -9.41 7.30
C LEU A 15 -9.06 -9.53 8.82
N GLU A 16 -10.19 -10.03 9.31
CA GLU A 16 -10.48 -10.14 10.76
C GLU A 16 -9.76 -11.32 11.45
N VAL A 17 -9.15 -12.23 10.69
CA VAL A 17 -8.57 -13.48 11.23
C VAL A 17 -7.04 -13.44 11.32
N VAL A 18 -6.38 -12.38 10.83
CA VAL A 18 -4.91 -12.31 10.81
C VAL A 18 -4.39 -11.79 12.16
N PRO A 19 -3.61 -12.58 12.91
CA PRO A 19 -2.96 -12.12 14.14
C PRO A 19 -1.99 -10.96 13.86
N GLU A 20 -1.88 -9.99 14.77
CA GLU A 20 -1.03 -8.79 14.63
C GLU A 20 0.44 -9.10 14.23
N GLY A 21 0.96 -10.29 14.57
CA GLY A 21 2.31 -10.72 14.22
C GLY A 21 2.48 -11.30 12.81
N GLU A 22 1.40 -11.65 12.11
CA GLU A 22 1.45 -12.39 10.84
C GLU A 22 1.36 -11.51 9.59
N TYR A 23 0.97 -10.25 9.73
CA TYR A 23 0.91 -9.30 8.61
C TYR A 23 2.28 -9.09 7.92
N LEU A 24 3.36 -9.39 8.63
CA LEU A 24 4.76 -9.32 8.16
C LEU A 24 5.36 -10.73 8.11
N SER A 25 4.99 -11.48 7.06
CA SER A 25 5.44 -12.85 6.81
C SER A 25 5.68 -13.09 5.32
N ASN A 26 6.55 -14.05 5.00
CA ASN A 26 6.85 -14.43 3.62
C ASN A 26 5.59 -14.98 2.91
N ASP A 27 4.69 -15.65 3.62
CA ASP A 27 3.46 -16.25 3.09
C ASP A 27 2.42 -15.22 2.63
N ARG A 28 2.59 -13.94 3.01
CA ARG A 28 1.66 -12.85 2.68
C ARG A 28 2.25 -11.85 1.69
N ARG A 29 3.36 -12.20 1.05
CA ARG A 29 4.04 -11.35 0.06
C ARG A 29 3.14 -11.03 -1.13
N ASP A 30 2.39 -12.01 -1.64
CA ASP A 30 1.47 -11.86 -2.77
C ASP A 30 0.38 -10.80 -2.50
N ILE A 31 -0.03 -10.65 -1.23
CA ILE A 31 -0.99 -9.62 -0.81
C ILE A 31 -0.37 -8.22 -0.92
N LEU A 32 0.87 -8.06 -0.46
CA LEU A 32 1.61 -6.80 -0.57
C LEU A 32 1.88 -6.44 -2.03
N GLU A 33 2.20 -7.42 -2.88
CA GLU A 33 2.34 -7.24 -4.33
C GLU A 33 1.02 -6.76 -4.96
N SER A 34 -0.10 -7.39 -4.60
CA SER A 34 -1.43 -6.98 -5.06
C SER A 34 -1.79 -5.54 -4.64
N ILE A 35 -1.50 -5.17 -3.39
CA ILE A 35 -1.72 -3.81 -2.88
C ILE A 35 -0.83 -2.81 -3.63
N ARG A 36 0.45 -3.12 -3.81
CA ARG A 36 1.40 -2.29 -4.55
C ARG A 36 0.92 -2.06 -5.98
N ASP A 37 0.49 -3.10 -6.67
CA ASP A 37 0.02 -3.00 -8.05
C ASP A 37 -1.31 -2.22 -8.14
N MET A 38 -2.21 -2.38 -7.18
CA MET A 38 -3.42 -1.56 -7.04
C MET A 38 -3.07 -0.08 -6.88
N LYS A 39 -2.14 0.26 -5.98
CA LYS A 39 -1.71 1.66 -5.77
C LYS A 39 -1.03 2.24 -7.02
N GLN A 40 -0.23 1.44 -7.73
CA GLN A 40 0.35 1.84 -9.02
C GLN A 40 -0.72 2.11 -10.09
N ALA A 41 -1.76 1.27 -10.15
CA ALA A 41 -2.89 1.49 -11.04
C ALA A 41 -3.65 2.79 -10.70
N LYS A 42 -3.88 3.06 -9.41
CA LYS A 42 -4.49 4.32 -8.96
C LYS A 42 -3.65 5.54 -9.31
N ILE A 43 -2.33 5.49 -9.13
CA ILE A 43 -1.43 6.58 -9.54
C ILE A 43 -1.64 6.90 -11.02
N ARG A 44 -1.63 5.89 -11.89
CA ARG A 44 -1.84 6.08 -13.34
C ARG A 44 -3.23 6.65 -13.63
N ALA A 45 -4.26 6.16 -12.94
CA ALA A 45 -5.64 6.64 -13.11
C ALA A 45 -5.76 8.14 -12.76
N PHE A 46 -5.21 8.58 -11.63
CA PHE A 46 -5.22 9.99 -11.24
C PHE A 46 -4.40 10.87 -12.17
N GLN A 47 -3.23 10.42 -12.61
CA GLN A 47 -2.40 11.16 -13.58
C GLN A 47 -3.13 11.33 -14.93
N ASN A 48 -3.82 10.29 -15.40
CA ASN A 48 -4.63 10.36 -16.62
C ASN A 48 -5.84 11.30 -16.44
N ALA A 49 -6.51 11.23 -15.27
CA ALA A 49 -7.65 12.08 -14.96
C ALA A 49 -7.27 13.57 -14.88
N ALA A 50 -6.10 13.87 -14.31
CA ALA A 50 -5.53 15.22 -14.28
C ALA A 50 -5.18 15.71 -15.68
N SER A 51 -4.50 14.87 -16.48
CA SER A 51 -4.15 15.19 -17.87
C SER A 51 -5.40 15.46 -18.74
N ALA A 52 -6.52 14.81 -18.43
CA ALA A 52 -7.81 15.03 -19.09
C ALA A 52 -8.61 16.23 -18.51
N GLY A 53 -8.11 16.90 -17.48
CA GLY A 53 -8.77 18.03 -16.81
C GLY A 53 -9.95 17.64 -15.91
N SER A 54 -10.10 16.36 -15.60
CA SER A 54 -11.21 15.82 -14.78
C SER A 54 -10.90 15.78 -13.28
N VAL A 55 -9.62 15.95 -12.91
CA VAL A 55 -9.12 16.11 -11.54
C VAL A 55 -8.15 17.29 -11.55
N ALA A 56 -8.16 18.11 -10.50
CA ALA A 56 -7.22 19.22 -10.39
C ALA A 56 -5.78 18.71 -10.13
N ASP A 57 -4.78 19.37 -10.71
CA ASP A 57 -3.38 18.93 -10.64
C ASP A 57 -2.86 18.84 -9.19
N ASP A 58 -3.27 19.75 -8.31
CA ASP A 58 -2.92 19.77 -6.90
C ASP A 58 -3.50 18.57 -6.14
N VAL A 59 -4.75 18.22 -6.41
CA VAL A 59 -5.41 17.01 -5.89
C VAL A 59 -4.67 15.76 -6.37
N CYS A 60 -4.34 15.69 -7.66
CA CYS A 60 -3.58 14.58 -8.22
C CYS A 60 -2.19 14.46 -7.57
N LEU A 61 -1.47 15.57 -7.40
CA LEU A 61 -0.15 15.59 -6.76
C LEU A 61 -0.22 15.13 -5.30
N GLY A 62 -1.21 15.59 -4.54
CA GLY A 62 -1.40 15.17 -3.15
C GLY A 62 -1.65 13.67 -2.99
N ILE A 63 -2.53 13.12 -3.83
CA ILE A 63 -2.83 11.68 -3.82
C ILE A 63 -1.63 10.87 -4.29
N THR A 64 -1.08 11.20 -5.46
CA THR A 64 0.01 10.42 -6.06
C THR A 64 1.28 10.44 -5.21
N GLY A 65 1.60 11.56 -4.53
CA GLY A 65 2.72 11.61 -3.60
C GLY A 65 2.58 10.62 -2.43
N THR A 66 1.37 10.50 -1.88
CA THR A 66 1.07 9.54 -0.80
C THR A 66 1.17 8.09 -1.32
N LEU A 67 0.55 7.81 -2.47
CA LEU A 67 0.56 6.47 -3.06
C LEU A 67 1.96 6.03 -3.50
N MET A 68 2.80 6.94 -3.99
CA MET A 68 4.20 6.63 -4.33
C MET A 68 5.01 6.26 -3.09
N THR A 69 4.74 6.92 -1.95
CA THR A 69 5.33 6.56 -0.66
C THR A 69 4.91 5.14 -0.26
N ASP A 70 3.62 4.83 -0.38
CA ASP A 70 3.10 3.51 -0.04
C ASP A 70 3.64 2.39 -0.94
N VAL A 71 3.76 2.64 -2.24
CA VAL A 71 4.36 1.70 -3.19
C VAL A 71 5.81 1.42 -2.81
N ALA A 72 6.59 2.45 -2.45
CA ALA A 72 7.97 2.27 -2.01
C ALA A 72 8.07 1.48 -0.69
N ILE A 73 7.13 1.67 0.24
CA ILE A 73 7.04 0.86 1.46
C ILE A 73 6.74 -0.60 1.10
N CYS A 74 5.78 -0.84 0.20
CA CYS A 74 5.48 -2.20 -0.27
C CYS A 74 6.72 -2.84 -0.91
N ASP A 75 7.41 -2.15 -1.81
CA ASP A 75 8.64 -2.64 -2.45
C ASP A 75 9.72 -3.04 -1.43
N ALA A 76 9.90 -2.24 -0.37
CA ALA A 76 10.83 -2.52 0.71
C ALA A 76 10.44 -3.79 1.50
N LEU A 77 9.15 -3.96 1.80
CA LEU A 77 8.63 -5.11 2.56
C LEU A 77 8.61 -6.39 1.73
N ILE A 78 8.23 -6.32 0.45
CA ILE A 78 8.24 -7.44 -0.49
C ILE A 78 9.66 -7.97 -0.68
N SER A 79 10.66 -7.07 -0.70
CA SER A 79 12.07 -7.45 -0.83
C SER A 79 12.65 -8.08 0.44
N ALA A 80 11.97 -7.97 1.58
CA ALA A 80 12.45 -8.48 2.86
C ALA A 80 12.22 -9.99 2.99
N ASP A 81 13.23 -10.72 3.45
CA ASP A 81 13.05 -12.08 3.97
C ASP A 81 12.65 -12.02 5.45
N PHE A 82 11.37 -12.29 5.75
CA PHE A 82 10.84 -12.25 7.11
C PHE A 82 11.31 -13.43 7.99
N GLY A 83 11.99 -14.43 7.42
CA GLY A 83 12.71 -15.45 8.18
C GLY A 83 14.10 -15.02 8.65
N ASN A 84 14.56 -13.83 8.25
CA ASN A 84 15.89 -13.32 8.52
C ASN A 84 15.85 -11.94 9.19
N GLU A 85 16.16 -11.88 10.48
CA GLU A 85 16.15 -10.64 11.29
C GLU A 85 17.03 -9.52 10.71
N ALA A 86 18.15 -9.84 10.08
CA ALA A 86 18.99 -8.82 9.44
C ALA A 86 18.30 -8.23 8.21
N SER A 87 17.62 -9.06 7.42
CA SER A 87 16.82 -8.60 6.27
C SER A 87 15.64 -7.74 6.73
N VAL A 88 14.93 -8.17 7.78
CA VAL A 88 13.83 -7.41 8.38
C VAL A 88 14.31 -6.05 8.87
N SER A 89 15.42 -6.02 9.61
CA SER A 89 16.02 -4.78 10.11
C SER A 89 16.41 -3.82 8.98
N CYS A 90 16.96 -4.35 7.89
CA CYS A 90 17.30 -3.56 6.69
C CYS A 90 16.03 -2.94 6.06
N ALA A 91 14.99 -3.75 5.87
CA ALA A 91 13.71 -3.28 5.33
C ALA A 91 13.06 -2.21 6.21
N LEU A 92 13.03 -2.41 7.53
CA LEU A 92 12.49 -1.41 8.46
C LEU A 92 13.27 -0.09 8.41
N ASN A 93 14.61 -0.14 8.32
CA ASN A 93 15.41 1.08 8.17
C ASN A 93 15.12 1.79 6.84
N LEU A 94 14.93 1.04 5.75
CA LEU A 94 14.53 1.60 4.46
C LEU A 94 13.15 2.26 4.54
N VAL A 95 12.16 1.58 5.15
CA VAL A 95 10.82 2.14 5.36
C VAL A 95 10.88 3.43 6.18
N ARG A 96 11.72 3.49 7.23
CA ARG A 96 11.92 4.71 8.02
C ARG A 96 12.48 5.85 7.16
N SER A 97 13.44 5.54 6.30
CA SER A 97 14.00 6.52 5.36
C SER A 97 12.96 7.03 4.37
N ILE A 98 12.09 6.15 3.86
CA ILE A 98 11.00 6.50 2.94
C ILE A 98 10.02 7.46 3.62
N ILE A 99 9.56 7.12 4.83
CA ILE A 99 8.60 7.95 5.60
C ILE A 99 9.21 9.32 5.95
N THR A 100 10.50 9.38 6.26
CA THR A 100 11.15 10.65 6.61
C THR A 100 11.24 11.60 5.40
N GLY A 101 11.31 11.04 4.19
CA GLY A 101 11.38 11.80 2.94
C GLY A 101 10.04 11.99 2.23
N SER A 102 8.94 11.44 2.77
CA SER A 102 7.63 11.48 2.10
C SER A 102 6.98 12.85 2.20
N PRO A 103 6.22 13.27 1.18
CA PRO A 103 5.41 14.48 1.27
C PRO A 103 4.32 14.35 2.34
N GLU A 104 3.76 15.48 2.78
CA GLU A 104 2.56 15.46 3.61
C GLU A 104 1.39 14.83 2.83
N PRO A 105 0.56 13.99 3.47
CA PRO A 105 -0.59 13.41 2.81
C PRO A 105 -1.58 14.48 2.34
N GLY A 106 -2.06 14.35 1.10
CA GLY A 106 -3.01 15.29 0.49
C GLY A 106 -4.20 14.58 -0.13
N SER A 107 -5.37 15.22 -0.07
CA SER A 107 -6.59 14.81 -0.78
C SER A 107 -7.01 13.35 -0.55
N GLN A 108 -6.86 12.87 0.69
CA GLN A 108 -7.20 11.48 1.05
C GLN A 108 -8.69 11.16 0.91
N GLU A 109 -9.57 12.16 1.03
CA GLU A 109 -11.01 11.96 0.87
C GLU A 109 -11.35 11.60 -0.59
N GLU A 110 -10.81 12.33 -1.56
CA GLU A 110 -10.91 12.01 -3.00
C GLU A 110 -10.31 10.65 -3.32
N TYR A 111 -9.16 10.31 -2.72
CA TYR A 111 -8.58 8.98 -2.89
C TYR A 111 -9.53 7.89 -2.39
N THR A 112 -10.04 8.01 -1.17
CA THR A 112 -10.91 7.01 -0.54
C THR A 112 -12.21 6.81 -1.34
N LYS A 113 -12.80 7.89 -1.85
CA LYS A 113 -14.00 7.83 -2.71
C LYS A 113 -13.76 7.12 -4.04
N SER A 114 -12.51 7.05 -4.50
CA SER A 114 -12.15 6.40 -5.76
C SER A 114 -12.02 4.88 -5.65
N LEU A 115 -12.03 4.33 -4.43
CA LEU A 115 -11.83 2.91 -4.18
C LEU A 115 -13.11 2.11 -4.41
N THR A 116 -12.97 0.96 -5.06
CA THR A 116 -13.96 -0.11 -5.04
C THR A 116 -13.97 -0.79 -3.66
N ASP A 117 -15.00 -1.58 -3.38
CA ASP A 117 -15.11 -2.32 -2.11
C ASP A 117 -13.90 -3.25 -1.85
N ASN A 118 -13.36 -3.87 -2.91
CA ASN A 118 -12.17 -4.71 -2.81
C ASN A 118 -10.91 -3.88 -2.53
N GLU A 119 -10.73 -2.76 -3.24
CA GLU A 119 -9.58 -1.87 -3.02
C GLU A 119 -9.62 -1.23 -1.62
N ALA A 120 -10.81 -0.91 -1.10
CA ALA A 120 -10.99 -0.45 0.27
C ALA A 120 -10.61 -1.53 1.30
N SER A 121 -10.90 -2.79 1.00
CA SER A 121 -10.48 -3.93 1.83
C SER A 121 -8.96 -4.11 1.80
N MET A 122 -8.34 -3.96 0.63
CA MET A 122 -6.88 -3.97 0.48
C MET A 122 -6.20 -2.82 1.24
N GLU A 123 -6.77 -1.60 1.22
CA GLU A 123 -6.28 -0.47 2.03
C GLU A 123 -6.41 -0.71 3.53
N LEU A 124 -7.49 -1.37 3.96
CA LEU A 124 -7.65 -1.76 5.36
C LEU A 124 -6.57 -2.77 5.78
N TYR A 125 -6.28 -3.76 4.93
CA TYR A 125 -5.16 -4.69 5.18
C TYR A 125 -3.83 -3.94 5.26
N TYR A 126 -3.57 -3.06 4.29
CA TYR A 126 -2.34 -2.27 4.26
C TYR A 126 -2.18 -1.42 5.53
N SER A 127 -3.26 -0.84 6.04
CA SER A 127 -3.23 -0.11 7.31
C SER A 127 -2.76 -0.99 8.47
N LYS A 128 -3.16 -2.28 8.52
CA LYS A 128 -2.68 -3.24 9.51
C LYS A 128 -1.22 -3.64 9.33
N VAL A 129 -0.76 -3.74 8.08
CA VAL A 129 0.68 -3.91 7.79
C VAL A 129 1.47 -2.72 8.34
N ILE A 130 1.01 -1.49 8.11
CA ILE A 130 1.69 -0.29 8.60
C ILE A 130 1.70 -0.24 10.13
N GLU A 131 0.60 -0.57 10.80
CA GLU A 131 0.57 -0.70 12.27
C GLU A 131 1.62 -1.70 12.77
N ALA A 132 1.73 -2.88 12.14
CA ALA A 132 2.71 -3.90 12.50
C ALA A 132 4.16 -3.45 12.26
N VAL A 133 4.42 -2.76 11.13
CA VAL A 133 5.73 -2.17 10.83
C VAL A 133 6.11 -1.13 11.89
N GLN A 134 5.19 -0.24 12.25
CA GLN A 134 5.41 0.78 13.27
C GLN A 134 5.67 0.15 14.65
N ALA A 135 4.96 -0.93 15.00
CA ALA A 135 5.19 -1.67 16.23
C ALA A 135 6.61 -2.24 16.29
N ARG A 136 7.06 -2.91 15.21
CA ARG A 136 8.44 -3.45 15.12
C ARG A 136 9.52 -2.38 15.08
N MET A 137 9.21 -1.15 14.63
CA MET A 137 10.17 -0.05 14.67
C MET A 137 10.38 0.54 16.07
N ARG A 138 9.44 0.28 17.00
CA ARG A 138 9.46 0.80 18.38
C ARG A 138 10.03 -0.20 19.39
N SER A 139 10.01 -1.49 19.07
CA SER A 139 10.63 -2.58 19.86
C SER A 139 12.15 -2.55 19.73
#